data_AF-A0A957CU19-F1
#
_entry.id   AF-A0A957CU19-F1
#
_cell.length_a   1.000
_cell.length_b   1.000
_cell.length_c   1.000
_cell.angle_alpha   90.00
_cell.angle_beta   90.00
_cell.angle_gamma   90.00
#
_symmetry.space_group_name_H-M   'P 1'
#
loop_
_entity.id
_entity.type
_entity.pdbx_description
1 polymer ?
#
loop_
_entity_poly.entity_id
_entity_poly.type
_entity_poly.pdbx_seq_one_letter_code
_entity_poly.pdbx_strand_id
1 'polypeptide(L)'
;MNREEKLAQLCRQFAVQILYVFGSRAKEVQLWPAGKQVSLTKSISDIDIGVKSKEPLTIRKKVKLTQQLETFLGINQVDLTRY
;
A
#
# COMPACT_ATOMS: atom_id res chain seq x y z
N MET A 1 -14.21 -9.07 7.81
CA MET A 1 -13.15 -8.06 7.71
C MET A 1 -13.23 -7.35 6.36
N ASN A 2 -13.46 -6.04 6.37
CA ASN A 2 -13.45 -5.21 5.17
C ASN A 2 -12.00 -4.88 4.73
N ARG A 3 -11.83 -4.22 3.59
CA ARG A 3 -10.50 -3.91 3.04
C ARG A 3 -9.74 -2.92 3.93
N GLU A 4 -10.42 -1.94 4.52
CA GLU A 4 -9.80 -0.96 5.44
C GLU A 4 -9.23 -1.63 6.69
N GLU A 5 -9.94 -2.57 7.29
CA GLU A 5 -9.49 -3.33 8.46
C GLU A 5 -8.25 -4.19 8.13
N LYS A 6 -8.23 -4.82 6.95
CA LYS A 6 -7.05 -5.54 6.46
C LYS A 6 -5.85 -4.62 6.30
N LEU A 7 -6.06 -3.43 5.72
CA LEU A 7 -5.01 -2.43 5.56
C LEU A 7 -4.50 -1.93 6.91
N ALA A 8 -5.40 -1.65 7.85
CA ALA A 8 -5.06 -1.23 9.20
C ALA A 8 -4.27 -2.30 9.95
N GLN A 9 -4.63 -3.58 9.79
CA GLN A 9 -3.88 -4.70 10.37
C GLN A 9 -2.46 -4.77 9.79
N LEU A 10 -2.32 -4.65 8.47
CA LEU A 10 -1.03 -4.63 7.79
C LEU A 10 -0.18 -3.47 8.31
N CYS A 11 -0.72 -2.25 8.39
CA CYS A 11 0.01 -1.11 8.97
C CYS A 11 0.50 -1.38 10.40
N ARG A 12 -0.34 -2.00 11.26
CA ARG A 12 0.06 -2.38 12.63
C ARG A 12 1.19 -3.41 12.65
N GLN A 13 1.13 -4.44 11.80
CA GLN A 13 2.16 -5.49 11.72
C GLN A 13 3.55 -4.95 11.36
N PHE A 14 3.61 -3.90 10.55
CA PHE A 14 4.87 -3.28 10.13
C PHE A 14 5.23 -2.00 10.89
N ALA A 15 4.50 -1.66 11.97
CA ALA A 15 4.65 -0.42 12.72
C ALA A 15 4.62 0.85 11.83
N VAL A 16 3.79 0.82 10.79
CA VAL A 16 3.54 1.93 9.88
C VAL A 16 2.66 2.95 10.60
N GLN A 17 3.17 4.18 10.69
CA GLN A 17 2.45 5.32 11.27
C GLN A 17 1.67 6.07 10.20
N ILE A 18 2.26 6.23 9.01
CA ILE A 18 1.64 6.91 7.89
C ILE A 18 1.85 6.06 6.64
N LEU A 19 0.76 5.77 5.95
CA LEU A 19 0.73 5.17 4.62
C LEU A 19 0.00 6.14 3.71
N TYR A 20 0.62 6.56 2.62
CA TYR A 20 -0.02 7.42 1.64
C TYR A 20 0.36 6.97 0.23
N VAL A 21 -0.55 7.16 -0.71
CA VAL A 21 -0.30 6.93 -2.12
C VAL A 21 -0.14 8.28 -2.79
N PHE A 22 0.82 8.37 -3.70
CA PHE A 22 1.05 9.54 -4.53
C PHE A 22 1.20 9.11 -6.00
N GLY A 23 1.49 10.07 -6.87
CA GLY A 23 1.60 9.80 -8.31
C GLY A 23 0.26 9.79 -9.04
N SER A 24 0.31 9.38 -10.30
CA SER A 24 -0.81 9.48 -11.27
C SER A 24 -2.02 8.64 -10.88
N ARG A 25 -1.79 7.55 -10.13
CA ARG A 25 -2.83 6.57 -9.75
C ARG A 25 -3.38 6.75 -8.34
N ALA A 26 -2.97 7.81 -7.62
CA ALA A 26 -3.32 7.98 -6.22
C ALA A 26 -4.83 8.04 -5.94
N LYS A 27 -5.59 8.69 -6.82
CA LYS A 27 -7.05 8.82 -6.68
C LYS A 27 -7.77 7.47 -6.77
N GLU A 28 -7.31 6.56 -7.65
CA GLU A 28 -7.89 5.22 -7.78
C GLU A 28 -7.65 4.41 -6.49
N VAL A 29 -6.41 4.47 -5.98
CA VAL A 29 -6.02 3.67 -4.81
C VAL A 29 -6.65 4.20 -3.52
N GLN A 30 -6.84 5.51 -3.38
CA GLN A 30 -7.46 6.07 -2.18
C GLN A 30 -8.91 5.59 -2.00
N LEU A 31 -9.65 5.38 -3.10
CA LEU A 31 -11.06 4.99 -3.08
C LEU A 31 -11.25 3.47 -2.93
N TRP A 32 -10.22 2.68 -3.25
CA TRP A 32 -10.32 1.22 -3.30
C TRP A 32 -10.47 0.53 -1.92
N PRO A 33 -9.71 0.91 -0.86
CA PRO A 33 -9.90 0.38 0.49
C PRO A 33 -11.30 0.66 1.03
N ALA A 34 -11.86 1.84 0.77
CA ALA A 34 -13.20 2.23 1.21
C ALA A 34 -14.34 1.49 0.50
N GLY A 35 -14.03 0.56 -0.42
CA GLY A 35 -15.02 -0.17 -1.20
C GLY A 35 -15.76 0.68 -2.24
N LYS A 36 -15.33 1.94 -2.45
CA LYS A 36 -15.92 2.86 -3.44
C LYS A 36 -15.51 2.52 -4.87
N GLN A 37 -14.54 1.63 -5.04
CA GLN A 37 -14.11 1.12 -6.33
C GLN A 37 -14.00 -0.41 -6.28
N VAL A 38 -14.62 -1.10 -7.25
CA VAL A 38 -14.72 -2.56 -7.29
C VAL A 38 -13.34 -3.18 -7.53
N SER A 39 -12.57 -2.62 -8.45
CA SER A 39 -11.23 -3.06 -8.84
C SER A 39 -10.33 -1.89 -9.23
N LEU A 40 -9.03 -2.03 -8.98
CA LEU A 40 -8.04 -1.16 -9.59
C LEU A 40 -7.93 -1.48 -11.09
N THR A 41 -7.80 -0.44 -11.91
CA THR A 41 -7.59 -0.61 -13.35
C THR A 41 -6.30 -1.42 -13.56
N LYS A 42 -6.35 -2.47 -14.38
CA LYS A 42 -5.11 -3.14 -14.82
C LYS A 42 -4.34 -2.14 -15.68
N SER A 43 -3.30 -1.55 -15.10
CA SER A 43 -2.43 -0.61 -15.78
C SER A 43 -0.99 -1.07 -15.62
N ILE A 44 -0.18 -0.73 -16.62
CA ILE A 44 1.26 -0.99 -16.66
C ILE A 44 1.99 -0.01 -15.72
N SER A 45 1.35 1.10 -15.33
CA SER A 45 1.97 2.09 -14.43
C SER A 45 1.98 1.62 -12.97
N ASP A 46 3.15 1.78 -12.35
CA ASP A 46 3.39 1.54 -10.94
C ASP A 46 2.52 2.41 -10.03
N ILE A 47 2.30 1.92 -8.81
CA ILE A 47 1.63 2.66 -7.74
C ILE A 47 2.69 3.11 -6.75
N ASP A 48 2.87 4.43 -6.64
CA ASP A 48 3.83 5.03 -5.72
C ASP A 48 3.24 5.12 -4.31
N ILE A 49 3.87 4.41 -3.38
CA ILE A 49 3.44 4.34 -1.98
C ILE A 49 4.54 4.86 -1.06
N GLY A 50 4.19 5.84 -0.25
CA GLY A 50 5.02 6.40 0.79
C GLY A 50 4.69 5.78 2.14
N VAL A 51 5.73 5.33 2.85
CA VAL A 51 5.61 4.77 4.19
C VAL A 51 6.49 5.50 5.19
N LYS A 52 5.87 6.00 6.25
CA LYS A 52 6.53 6.41 7.49
C LYS A 52 6.25 5.39 8.58
N SER A 53 7.29 4.84 9.16
CA SER A 53 7.22 3.83 10.22
C SER A 53 7.84 4.37 11.51
N LYS A 54 7.38 3.88 12.66
CA LYS A 54 7.90 4.30 13.97
C LYS A 54 9.39 4.00 14.11
N GLU A 55 9.83 2.89 13.52
CA GLU A 55 11.21 2.44 13.51
C GLU A 55 11.68 2.23 12.07
N PRO A 56 12.99 2.39 11.77
CA PRO A 56 13.51 2.09 10.46
C PRO A 56 13.14 0.70 9.95
N LEU A 57 12.42 0.63 8.82
CA LEU A 57 12.21 -0.63 8.11
C LEU A 57 13.55 -1.16 7.58
N THR A 58 13.93 -2.36 8.02
CA THR A 58 15.02 -3.12 7.40
C THR A 58 14.66 -3.47 5.95
N ILE A 59 15.67 -3.75 5.11
CA ILE A 59 15.44 -4.17 3.71
C ILE A 59 14.46 -5.35 3.65
N ARG A 60 14.62 -6.35 4.53
CA ARG A 60 13.70 -7.50 4.62
C ARG A 60 12.27 -7.09 4.95
N LYS A 61 12.08 -6.17 5.90
CA LYS A 61 10.73 -5.66 6.25
C LYS A 61 10.11 -4.88 5.09
N LYS A 62 10.90 -4.08 4.36
CA LYS A 62 10.44 -3.35 3.17
C LYS A 62 9.96 -4.31 2.09
N VAL A 63 10.78 -5.29 1.71
CA VAL A 63 10.41 -6.28 0.67
C VAL A 63 9.12 -7.01 1.05
N LYS A 64 9.00 -7.43 2.31
CA LYS A 64 7.79 -8.11 2.78
C LYS A 64 6.56 -7.19 2.78
N LEU A 65 6.74 -5.91 3.15
CA LEU A 65 5.68 -4.91 3.11
C LEU A 65 5.20 -4.66 1.67
N THR A 66 6.13 -4.49 0.72
CA THR A 66 5.82 -4.33 -0.71
C THR A 66 5.01 -5.52 -1.23
N GLN A 67 5.48 -6.76 -1.01
CA GLN A 67 4.77 -7.96 -1.46
C GLN A 67 3.36 -8.08 -0.87
N GLN A 68 3.17 -7.69 0.39
CA GLN A 68 1.84 -7.72 1.00
C GLN A 68 0.94 -6.61 0.48
N LEU A 69 1.48 -5.43 0.16
CA LEU A 69 0.72 -4.35 -0.48
C LEU A 69 0.32 -4.74 -1.91
N GLU A 70 1.21 -5.34 -2.68
CA GLU A 70 0.94 -5.90 -4.01
C GLU A 70 -0.17 -6.95 -3.95
N THR A 71 -0.04 -7.92 -3.04
CA THR A 71 -1.08 -8.94 -2.81
C THR A 71 -2.40 -8.32 -2.39
N PHE A 72 -2.37 -7.31 -1.51
CA PHE A 72 -3.56 -6.63 -1.03
C PHE A 72 -4.27 -5.86 -2.16
N LEU A 73 -3.52 -5.14 -2.98
CA LEU A 73 -4.03 -4.34 -4.10
C LEU A 73 -4.34 -5.20 -5.34
N GLY A 74 -3.85 -6.43 -5.40
CA GLY A 74 -4.00 -7.32 -6.56
C GLY A 74 -3.19 -6.87 -7.78
N ILE A 75 -2.04 -6.23 -7.55
CA ILE A 75 -1.14 -5.70 -8.58
C ILE A 75 0.30 -6.13 -8.25
N ASN A 76 1.20 -6.11 -9.24
CA ASN A 76 2.59 -6.56 -9.08
C ASN A 76 3.61 -5.41 -9.19
N GLN A 77 3.16 -4.17 -9.01
CA GLN A 77 3.87 -2.97 -9.44
C GLN A 77 3.67 -1.85 -8.42
N VAL A 78 4.22 -2.05 -7.21
CA VAL A 78 4.21 -1.04 -6.13
C VAL A 78 5.63 -0.55 -5.91
N ASP A 79 5.84 0.76 -6.06
CA ASP A 79 7.09 1.39 -5.63
C ASP A 79 6.95 1.89 -4.18
N LEU A 80 7.84 1.44 -3.30
CA LEU A 80 7.80 1.74 -1.88
C LEU A 80 8.89 2.74 -1.49
N THR A 81 8.52 4.01 -1.39
CA THR A 81 9.42 5.07 -0.97
C THR A 81 9.36 5.28 0.55
N ARG A 82 10.53 5.47 1.16
CA ARG A 82 10.65 5.77 2.61
C ARG A 82 10.65 7.27 2.85
N TYR A 83 9.91 7.68 3.88
CA TYR A 83 10.11 8.97 4.57
C TYR A 83 10.52 8.75 6.03
#